data_AF-A0A5J4FYW6-F1
#
_entry.id   AF-A0A5J4FYW6-F1
#
_cell.length_a   1.000
_cell.length_b   1.000
_cell.length_c   1.000
_cell.angle_alpha   90.00
_cell.angle_beta   90.00
_cell.angle_gamma   90.00
#
_symmetry.space_group_name_H-M   'P 1'
#
loop_
_entity.id
_entity.type
_entity.pdbx_description
1 polymer ?
#
loop_
_entity_poly.entity_id
_entity_poly.type
_entity_poly.pdbx_seq_one_letter_code
_entity_poly.pdbx_strand_id
1 'polypeptide(L)'
;MLLSSFTSQIFCQERINPPKKNSKIKSADQFVDNTFQLYHKIYVYDSLSQKGVEIPPELEDELLANAQKDIDSLWQVLPTVVEDMGSGKGNIMRKGKATLNLNKAKKALRYCLATSKTYFIGTDEEE
;
A
#
# COMPACT_ATOMS: atom_id res chain seq x y z
N MET A 1 -11.77 37.25 -2.63
CA MET A 1 -11.34 36.02 -1.92
C MET A 1 -11.90 34.84 -2.67
N LEU A 2 -11.07 34.21 -3.51
CA LEU A 2 -11.41 32.96 -4.20
C LEU A 2 -10.93 31.83 -3.30
N LEU A 3 -11.85 31.25 -2.52
CA LEU A 3 -11.56 30.06 -1.74
C LEU A 3 -11.31 28.89 -2.70
N SER A 4 -10.19 28.23 -2.43
CA SER A 4 -9.61 27.13 -3.16
C SER A 4 -10.58 25.97 -3.33
N SER A 5 -10.60 25.38 -4.52
CA SER A 5 -11.13 24.05 -4.74
C SER A 5 -10.03 23.23 -5.39
N PHE A 6 -9.02 22.86 -4.60
CA PHE A 6 -8.22 21.68 -4.92
C PHE A 6 -9.09 20.47 -4.58
N THR A 7 -10.02 20.13 -5.48
CA THR A 7 -10.62 18.81 -5.47
C THR A 7 -9.51 17.82 -5.79
N SER A 8 -8.88 17.27 -4.76
CA SER A 8 -8.15 16.00 -4.89
C SER A 8 -9.16 15.00 -5.41
N GLN A 9 -9.10 14.75 -6.72
CA GLN A 9 -9.88 13.73 -7.39
C GLN A 9 -9.39 12.36 -6.90
N ILE A 10 -9.70 12.01 -5.64
CA ILE A 10 -9.65 10.64 -5.18
C ILE A 10 -10.84 9.99 -5.88
N PHE A 11 -10.61 9.57 -7.13
CA PHE A 11 -11.48 8.65 -7.83
C PHE A 11 -11.85 7.55 -6.83
N CYS A 12 -13.13 7.21 -6.72
CA CYS A 12 -13.55 5.91 -6.20
C CYS A 12 -12.92 4.82 -7.08
N GLN A 13 -11.64 4.55 -6.86
CA GLN A 13 -10.89 3.52 -7.55
C GLN A 13 -11.47 2.20 -7.04
N GLU A 14 -11.94 1.36 -7.96
CA GLU A 14 -12.31 -0.01 -7.62
C GLU A 14 -11.18 -0.66 -6.81
N ARG A 15 -11.55 -1.36 -5.74
CA ARG A 15 -10.59 -2.00 -4.85
C ARG A 15 -9.61 -2.87 -5.65
N ILE A 16 -8.32 -2.64 -5.45
CA ILE A 16 -7.27 -3.44 -6.05
C ILE A 16 -7.29 -4.81 -5.36
N ASN A 17 -7.70 -5.84 -6.09
CA ASN A 17 -7.68 -7.21 -5.57
C ASN A 17 -6.23 -7.72 -5.47
N PRO A 18 -5.87 -8.60 -4.52
CA PRO A 18 -4.56 -9.26 -4.51
C PRO A 18 -4.35 -10.16 -5.75
N PRO A 19 -3.12 -10.56 -6.06
CA PRO A 19 -2.88 -11.59 -7.07
C PRO A 19 -3.55 -12.92 -6.69
N LYS A 20 -4.19 -13.59 -7.65
CA LYS A 20 -4.90 -14.86 -7.38
C LYS A 20 -3.97 -16.05 -7.14
N LYS A 21 -2.70 -15.96 -7.56
CA LYS A 21 -1.75 -17.07 -7.49
C LYS A 21 -0.34 -16.58 -7.16
N ASN A 22 0.32 -17.32 -6.27
CA ASN A 22 1.70 -17.08 -5.86
C ASN A 22 2.70 -17.33 -7.01
N SER A 23 3.77 -16.54 -7.03
CA SER A 23 4.85 -16.62 -8.02
C SER A 23 5.79 -17.79 -7.77
N LYS A 24 5.79 -18.34 -6.56
CA LYS A 24 6.74 -19.35 -6.05
C LYS A 24 8.15 -18.80 -5.88
N ILE A 25 8.27 -17.49 -5.65
CA ILE A 25 9.46 -16.80 -5.15
C ILE A 25 9.08 -16.24 -3.78
N LYS A 26 9.61 -16.84 -2.72
CA LYS A 26 9.12 -16.61 -1.34
C LYS A 26 9.19 -15.15 -0.94
N SER A 27 10.30 -14.46 -1.20
CA SER A 27 10.48 -13.04 -0.91
C SER A 27 9.48 -12.16 -1.65
N ALA A 28 9.27 -12.40 -2.95
CA ALA A 28 8.31 -11.64 -3.76
C ALA A 28 6.86 -11.88 -3.32
N ASP A 29 6.51 -13.12 -3.01
CA ASP A 29 5.19 -13.47 -2.50
C ASP A 29 4.95 -12.83 -1.11
N GLN A 30 5.94 -12.85 -0.22
CA GLN A 30 5.87 -12.20 1.09
C GLN A 30 5.75 -10.66 0.97
N PHE A 31 6.51 -10.02 0.08
CA PHE A 31 6.39 -8.58 -0.16
C PHE A 31 4.99 -8.20 -0.67
N VAL A 32 4.43 -9.01 -1.57
CA VAL A 32 3.06 -8.82 -2.07
C VAL A 32 2.06 -8.93 -0.92
N ASP A 33 2.17 -9.97 -0.09
CA ASP A 33 1.26 -10.19 1.04
C ASP A 33 1.32 -9.03 2.04
N ASN A 34 2.51 -8.62 2.47
CA ASN A 34 2.71 -7.47 3.36
C ASN A 34 2.11 -6.18 2.74
N THR A 35 2.29 -5.98 1.43
CA THR A 35 1.74 -4.81 0.74
C THR A 35 0.22 -4.80 0.76
N PHE A 36 -0.41 -5.95 0.52
CA PHE A 36 -1.88 -6.04 0.50
C PHE A 36 -2.50 -5.98 1.90
N GLN A 37 -1.75 -6.35 2.94
CA GLN A 37 -2.16 -6.11 4.34
C GLN A 37 -2.21 -4.61 4.65
N LEU A 38 -1.14 -3.87 4.35
CA LEU A 38 -1.11 -2.40 4.50
C LEU A 38 -2.21 -1.75 3.66
N TYR A 39 -2.34 -2.14 2.39
CA TYR A 39 -3.36 -1.62 1.49
C TYR A 39 -4.78 -1.83 2.00
N HIS A 40 -5.09 -3.00 2.56
CA HIS A 40 -6.41 -3.25 3.09
C HIS A 40 -6.76 -2.28 4.22
N LYS A 41 -5.83 -2.03 5.14
CA LYS A 41 -6.02 -1.11 6.27
C LYS A 41 -6.26 0.32 5.78
N ILE A 42 -5.36 0.82 4.93
CA ILE A 42 -5.47 2.19 4.38
C ILE A 42 -6.75 2.37 3.55
N TYR A 43 -7.14 1.36 2.76
CA TYR A 43 -8.38 1.40 1.98
C TYR A 43 -9.63 1.42 2.86
N VAL A 44 -9.65 0.65 3.96
CA VAL A 44 -10.77 0.67 4.91
C VAL A 44 -10.88 2.03 5.58
N TYR A 45 -9.77 2.60 6.04
CA TYR A 45 -9.73 3.95 6.61
C TYR A 45 -10.28 4.98 5.61
N ASP A 46 -9.73 5.04 4.39
CA ASP A 46 -10.19 5.95 3.33
C ASP A 46 -11.69 5.77 3.04
N SER A 47 -12.16 4.52 2.95
CA SER A 47 -13.57 4.25 2.67
C SER A 47 -14.52 4.67 3.79
N LEU A 48 -14.09 4.60 5.05
CA LEU A 48 -14.89 5.07 6.21
C LEU A 48 -14.88 6.61 6.26
N SER A 49 -13.71 7.22 6.09
CA SER A 49 -13.55 8.68 6.07
C SER A 49 -14.35 9.32 4.94
N GLN A 50 -14.35 8.74 3.73
CA GLN A 50 -15.19 9.21 2.60
C GLN A 50 -16.69 9.12 2.86
N LYS A 51 -17.13 8.24 3.76
CA LYS A 51 -18.54 8.12 4.18
C LYS A 51 -18.90 9.05 5.33
N GLY A 52 -17.96 9.86 5.81
CA GLY A 52 -18.15 10.76 6.95
C GLY A 52 -18.28 10.01 8.29
N VAL A 53 -17.72 8.80 8.38
CA VAL A 53 -17.68 8.06 9.64
C VAL A 53 -16.49 8.57 10.45
N GLU A 54 -16.76 9.20 11.59
CA GLU A 54 -15.71 9.56 12.55
C GLU A 54 -15.08 8.29 13.14
N ILE A 55 -13.78 8.16 12.99
CA ILE A 55 -13.00 7.08 13.57
C ILE A 55 -12.50 7.56 14.94
N PRO A 56 -12.78 6.83 16.04
CA PRO A 56 -12.26 7.17 17.36
C PRO A 56 -10.73 7.35 17.36
N PRO A 57 -10.18 8.36 18.06
CA PRO A 57 -8.75 8.63 18.08
C PRO A 57 -7.89 7.43 18.48
N GLU A 58 -8.37 6.60 19.42
CA GLU A 58 -7.65 5.41 19.87
C GLU A 58 -7.50 4.36 18.75
N LEU A 59 -8.51 4.25 17.89
CA LEU A 59 -8.48 3.36 16.72
C LEU A 59 -7.61 3.94 15.61
N GLU A 60 -7.57 5.26 15.47
CA GLU A 60 -6.68 5.94 14.53
C GLU A 60 -5.20 5.72 14.89
N ASP A 61 -4.83 5.90 16.17
CA ASP A 61 -3.49 5.61 16.67
C ASP A 61 -3.09 4.15 16.49
N GLU A 62 -4.00 3.21 16.77
CA GLU A 62 -3.76 1.78 16.56
C GLU A 62 -3.55 1.48 15.06
N LEU A 63 -4.34 2.09 14.18
CA LEU A 63 -4.20 1.95 12.73
C LEU A 63 -2.86 2.48 12.23
N LEU A 64 -2.41 3.63 12.74
CA LEU A 64 -1.12 4.24 12.40
C LEU A 64 0.05 3.37 12.88
N ALA A 65 0.03 2.92 14.13
CA ALA A 65 1.07 2.04 14.67
C ALA A 65 1.17 0.72 13.89
N ASN A 66 0.02 0.15 13.53
CA ASN A 66 -0.05 -1.06 12.71
C ASN A 66 0.41 -0.82 11.26
N ALA A 67 0.12 0.35 10.68
CA ALA A 67 0.58 0.71 9.34
C ALA A 67 2.11 0.90 9.32
N GLN A 68 2.68 1.53 10.35
CA GLN A 68 4.13 1.65 10.48
C GLN A 68 4.81 0.28 10.55
N LYS A 69 4.26 -0.64 11.35
CA LYS A 69 4.76 -2.02 11.43
C LYS A 69 4.71 -2.74 10.07
N ASP A 70 3.65 -2.52 9.30
CA ASP A 70 3.55 -3.09 7.95
C ASP A 70 4.61 -2.50 7.01
N ILE A 71 4.86 -1.18 7.08
CA ILE A 71 5.92 -0.51 6.32
C ILE A 71 7.30 -1.07 6.69
N ASP A 72 7.59 -1.24 7.98
CA ASP A 72 8.85 -1.83 8.43
C ASP A 72 9.03 -3.25 7.89
N SER A 73 7.95 -4.04 7.88
CA SER A 73 7.97 -5.40 7.32
C SER A 73 8.25 -5.42 5.81
N LEU A 74 7.82 -4.39 5.07
CA LEU A 74 8.14 -4.23 3.65
C LEU A 74 9.62 -3.92 3.46
N TRP A 75 10.18 -3.02 4.28
CA TRP A 75 11.60 -2.68 4.22
C TRP A 75 12.49 -3.86 4.56
N GLN A 76 12.09 -4.71 5.51
CA GLN A 76 12.85 -5.91 5.88
C GLN A 76 12.95 -6.94 4.76
N VAL A 77 11.91 -7.11 3.94
CA VAL A 77 11.88 -8.13 2.88
C VAL A 77 12.42 -7.61 1.53
N LEU A 78 12.40 -6.29 1.33
CA LEU A 78 12.76 -5.67 0.04
C LEU A 78 14.17 -6.03 -0.47
N PRO A 79 15.25 -6.03 0.36
CA PRO A 79 16.58 -6.43 -0.11
C PRO A 79 16.60 -7.85 -0.70
N THR A 80 15.94 -8.79 -0.02
CA THR A 80 15.85 -10.19 -0.47
C THR A 80 15.03 -10.33 -1.76
N VAL A 81 14.00 -9.50 -1.95
CA VAL A 81 13.27 -9.45 -3.23
C VAL A 81 14.20 -9.01 -4.35
N VAL A 82 15.00 -7.96 -4.14
CA VAL A 82 15.94 -7.46 -5.14
C VAL A 82 16.98 -8.52 -5.51
N GLU A 83 17.51 -9.24 -4.51
CA GLU A 83 18.45 -10.34 -4.73
C GLU A 83 17.82 -11.50 -5.53
N ASP A 84 16.66 -12.00 -5.09
CA ASP A 84 15.99 -13.14 -5.72
C ASP A 84 15.55 -12.84 -7.16
N MET A 85 15.08 -11.61 -7.40
CA MET A 85 14.62 -11.16 -8.71
C MET A 85 15.78 -10.83 -9.65
N GLY A 86 16.86 -10.23 -9.12
CA GLY A 86 18.02 -9.77 -9.88
C GLY A 86 19.08 -10.84 -10.16
N SER A 87 19.14 -11.91 -9.36
CA SER A 87 20.09 -12.99 -9.60
C SER A 87 19.85 -13.64 -10.98
N GLY A 88 20.89 -14.18 -11.64
CA GLY A 88 20.71 -15.01 -12.84
C GLY A 88 20.10 -16.39 -12.56
N LYS A 89 19.88 -16.71 -11.27
CA LYS A 89 19.46 -18.04 -10.80
C LYS A 89 17.93 -18.10 -10.70
N GLY A 90 17.34 -19.24 -11.04
CA GLY A 90 15.91 -19.49 -10.90
C GLY A 90 15.11 -19.53 -12.20
N ASN A 91 13.88 -20.06 -12.11
CA ASN A 91 13.01 -20.32 -13.26
C ASN A 91 12.42 -19.01 -13.81
N ILE A 92 12.63 -18.74 -15.11
CA ILE A 92 12.16 -17.53 -15.82
C ILE A 92 10.65 -17.32 -15.70
N MET A 93 9.85 -18.39 -15.78
CA MET A 93 8.39 -18.31 -15.65
C MET A 93 7.98 -17.84 -14.24
N ARG A 94 8.68 -18.31 -13.20
CA ARG A 94 8.42 -17.86 -11.81
C ARG A 94 8.75 -16.38 -11.65
N LYS A 95 9.88 -15.93 -12.22
CA LYS A 95 10.27 -14.52 -12.21
C LYS A 95 9.28 -13.64 -12.96
N GLY A 96 8.86 -14.04 -14.16
CA GLY A 96 7.83 -13.31 -14.91
C GLY A 96 6.53 -13.16 -14.11
N LYS A 97 6.09 -14.23 -13.44
CA LYS A 97 4.92 -14.18 -12.56
C LYS A 97 5.14 -13.30 -11.33
N ALA A 98 6.31 -13.36 -10.70
CA ALA A 98 6.67 -12.50 -9.58
C ALA A 98 6.66 -11.03 -9.99
N THR A 99 7.21 -10.67 -11.16
CA THR A 99 7.16 -9.31 -11.71
C THR A 99 5.71 -8.81 -11.86
N LEU A 100 4.81 -9.64 -12.39
CA LEU A 100 3.39 -9.27 -12.50
C LEU A 100 2.74 -9.04 -11.13
N ASN A 101 3.03 -9.92 -10.16
CA ASN A 101 2.51 -9.78 -8.80
C ASN A 101 3.07 -8.51 -8.10
N LEU A 102 4.37 -8.26 -8.22
CA LEU A 102 5.05 -7.07 -7.69
C LEU A 102 4.53 -5.77 -8.33
N ASN A 103 4.21 -5.78 -9.62
CA ASN A 103 3.58 -4.63 -10.28
C ASN A 103 2.19 -4.33 -9.70
N LYS A 104 1.45 -5.36 -9.30
CA LYS A 104 0.16 -5.19 -8.62
C LYS A 104 0.34 -4.63 -7.21
N ALA A 105 1.30 -5.16 -6.45
CA ALA A 105 1.69 -4.63 -5.14
C ALA A 105 2.14 -3.16 -5.24
N LYS A 106 2.95 -2.80 -6.25
CA LYS A 106 3.34 -1.41 -6.51
C LYS A 106 2.14 -0.48 -6.70
N LYS A 107 1.08 -0.91 -7.40
CA LYS A 107 -0.15 -0.11 -7.54
C LYS A 107 -0.86 0.09 -6.20
N ALA A 108 -0.96 -0.97 -5.39
CA ALA A 108 -1.55 -0.90 -4.06
C ALA A 108 -0.73 0.03 -3.13
N LEU A 109 0.59 -0.09 -3.13
CA LEU A 109 1.47 0.78 -2.34
C LEU A 109 1.38 2.26 -2.77
N ARG A 110 1.24 2.53 -4.08
CA ARG A 110 1.01 3.90 -4.58
C ARG A 110 -0.30 4.49 -4.04
N TYR A 111 -1.35 3.68 -3.96
CA TYR A 111 -2.59 4.11 -3.32
C TYR A 111 -2.34 4.42 -1.84
N CYS A 112 -1.69 3.53 -1.09
CA CYS A 112 -1.37 3.77 0.31
C CYS A 112 -0.64 5.11 0.51
N LEU A 113 0.42 5.36 -0.27
CA LEU A 113 1.19 6.59 -0.18
C LEU A 113 0.37 7.84 -0.54
N ALA A 114 -0.50 7.76 -1.53
CA ALA A 114 -1.35 8.88 -1.92
C ALA A 114 -2.39 9.19 -0.83
N THR A 115 -3.07 8.17 -0.34
CA THR A 115 -4.06 8.28 0.74
C THR A 115 -3.44 8.77 2.04
N SER A 116 -2.28 8.20 2.44
CA SER A 116 -1.58 8.67 3.64
C SER A 116 -1.14 10.12 3.52
N LYS A 117 -0.74 10.59 2.33
CA LYS A 117 -0.45 12.02 2.12
C LYS A 117 -1.66 12.89 2.33
N THR A 118 -2.82 12.47 1.83
CA THR A 118 -4.07 13.21 1.98
C THR A 118 -4.48 13.36 3.45
N TYR A 119 -4.40 12.29 4.23
CA TYR A 119 -4.93 12.29 5.60
C TYR A 119 -3.92 12.67 6.67
N PHE A 120 -2.63 12.37 6.47
CA PHE A 120 -1.62 12.47 7.54
C PHE A 120 -0.47 13.45 7.24
N ILE A 121 -0.31 13.90 5.99
CA ILE A 121 0.76 14.85 5.59
C ILE A 121 0.16 16.19 5.14
N GLY A 122 -1.13 16.23 4.78
CA GLY A 122 -1.84 17.43 4.32
C GLY A 122 -2.34 18.39 5.41
N THR A 123 -1.86 18.25 6.66
CA THR A 123 -2.24 19.11 7.80
C THR A 123 -1.10 20.01 8.31
N ASP A 124 0.11 19.91 7.74
CA ASP A 124 1.29 20.66 8.21
C ASP A 124 1.50 22.02 7.48
N GLU A 125 0.55 22.47 6.65
CA GLU A 125 0.62 23.78 5.98
C GLU A 125 -0.60 24.66 6.29
N GLU A 126 -0.94 24.83 7.57
CA GLU A 126 -1.72 25.97 8.07
C GLU A 126 -1.16 26.42 9.45
N GLU A 127 0.00 27.07 9.45
CA GLU A 127 0.39 28.10 10.44
C GLU A 127 0.93 29.36 9.72
#